data_AF-A0A2B5XP26-F1
#
_entry.id   AF-A0A2B5XP26-F1
#
_cell.length_a   1.000
_cell.length_b   1.000
_cell.length_c   1.000
_cell.angle_alpha   90.00
_cell.angle_beta   90.00
_cell.angle_gamma   90.00
#
_symmetry.space_group_name_H-M   'P 1'
#
loop_
_entity.id
_entity.type
_entity.pdbx_description
1 polymer ?
#
loop_
_entity_poly.entity_id
_entity_poly.type
_entity_poly.pdbx_seq_one_letter_code
_entity_poly.pdbx_strand_id
1 'polypeptide(L)'
;MTLSVLKKDVKKKQILDEFLQHCEKKQVEAIQKNDPLLLCTWIKEARLARRELIALYREKEKYDNQLEQDRKSILGIVAHLRSRGIDASVVERTHFSTLFRKSVKCEKAL
;
A
#
# COMPACT_ATOMS: atom_id res chain seq x y z
N MET A 1 13.20 0.73 4.63
CA MET A 1 12.23 0.15 3.67
C MET A 1 11.01 1.05 3.58
N THR A 2 10.68 1.60 2.41
CA THR A 2 9.46 2.40 2.23
C THR A 2 8.34 1.49 1.76
N LEU A 3 7.47 1.06 2.68
CA LEU A 3 6.18 0.51 2.33
C LEU A 3 5.46 1.57 1.47
N SER A 4 5.21 1.23 0.22
CA SER A 4 4.53 2.11 -0.73
C SER A 4 3.02 1.94 -0.57
N VAL A 5 2.27 3.03 -0.67
CA VAL A 5 0.81 3.00 -0.80
C VAL A 5 0.44 3.12 -2.28
N LEU A 6 -0.83 2.89 -2.61
CA LEU A 6 -1.32 3.17 -3.96
C LEU A 6 -1.10 4.65 -4.30
N LYS A 7 -0.86 4.95 -5.59
CA LYS A 7 -0.57 6.32 -6.06
C LYS A 7 -1.66 7.32 -5.66
N LYS A 8 -2.92 6.89 -5.65
CA LYS A 8 -4.07 7.70 -5.23
C LYS A 8 -4.04 8.06 -3.74
N ASP A 9 -3.40 7.24 -2.92
CA ASP A 9 -3.41 7.35 -1.46
C ASP A 9 -2.14 8.02 -0.90
N VAL A 10 -1.20 8.43 -1.75
CA VAL A 10 0.06 9.08 -1.33
C VAL A 10 -0.20 10.34 -0.51
N LYS A 11 -1.13 11.20 -0.95
CA LYS A 11 -1.50 12.41 -0.20
C LYS A 11 -2.12 12.07 1.15
N LYS A 12 -3.00 11.06 1.19
CA LYS A 12 -3.63 10.62 2.43
C LYS A 12 -2.58 10.06 3.41
N LYS A 13 -1.62 9.28 2.93
CA LYS A 13 -0.48 8.82 3.73
C LYS A 13 0.29 10.00 4.33
N GLN A 14 0.64 11.01 3.52
CA GLN A 14 1.38 12.18 4.00
C GLN A 14 0.64 12.90 5.14
N ILE A 15 -0.66 13.12 4.97
CA ILE A 15 -1.52 13.73 6.00
C ILE A 15 -1.53 12.88 7.28
N LEU A 16 -1.64 11.55 7.15
CA LEU A 16 -1.62 10.65 8.31
C LEU A 16 -0.27 10.65 9.03
N ASP A 17 0.84 10.67 8.28
CA ASP A 17 2.19 10.72 8.84
C ASP A 17 2.42 12.06 9.59
N GLU A 18 2.02 13.18 9.00
CA GLU A 18 2.06 14.51 9.64
C GLU A 18 1.18 14.57 10.90
N PHE A 19 -0.03 13.99 10.83
CA PHE A 19 -0.94 13.93 11.96
C PHE A 19 -0.37 13.08 13.11
N LEU A 20 0.33 11.98 12.80
CA LEU A 20 0.99 11.17 13.82
C LEU A 20 2.12 11.93 14.53
N GLN A 21 2.91 12.73 13.79
CA GLN A 21 3.91 13.61 14.38
C GLN A 21 3.27 14.69 15.26
N HIS A 22 2.12 15.23 14.86
CA HIS A 22 1.35 16.16 15.68
C HIS A 22 0.86 15.49 16.98
N CYS A 23 0.30 14.29 16.89
CA CYS A 23 -0.14 13.52 18.05
C CYS A 23 1.00 13.28 19.05
N GLU A 24 2.20 12.95 18.57
CA GLU A 24 3.36 12.71 19.42
C GLU A 24 3.74 13.97 20.22
N LYS A 25 3.82 15.13 19.54
CA LYS A 25 4.07 16.41 20.21
C LYS A 25 3.02 16.69 21.30
N LYS A 26 1.74 16.43 20.99
CA LYS A 26 0.64 16.63 21.93
C LYS A 26 0.63 15.66 23.11
N GLN A 27 1.08 14.43 22.92
CA GLN A 27 1.27 13.48 24.02
C GLN A 27 2.37 13.97 24.97
N VAL A 28 3.49 14.48 24.44
CA VAL A 28 4.56 15.08 25.26
C VAL A 28 4.07 16.29 26.05
N GLU A 29 3.34 17.21 25.40
CA GLU A 29 2.73 18.37 26.08
C GLU A 29 1.76 17.94 27.21
N ALA A 30 0.97 16.88 26.99
CA ALA A 30 0.03 16.38 28.00
C ALA A 30 0.75 15.77 29.21
N ILE A 31 1.86 15.05 28.97
CA ILE A 31 2.72 14.51 30.04
C ILE A 31 3.33 15.65 30.85
N GLN A 32 3.87 16.68 30.20
CA GLN A 32 4.47 17.84 30.88
C GLN A 32 3.45 18.60 31.75
N LYS A 33 2.20 18.68 31.32
CA LYS A 33 1.10 19.31 32.06
C LYS A 33 0.47 18.38 33.10
N ASN A 34 0.90 17.12 33.17
CA ASN A 34 0.31 16.07 33.99
C ASN A 34 -1.21 15.93 33.77
N ASP A 35 -1.65 16.07 32.51
CA ASP A 35 -3.07 15.96 32.12
C ASP A 35 -3.34 14.58 31.48
N PRO A 36 -3.86 13.62 32.26
CA PRO A 36 -4.12 12.27 31.77
C PRO A 36 -5.28 12.19 30.75
N LEU A 37 -6.23 13.13 30.81
CA LEU A 37 -7.37 13.14 29.90
C LEU A 37 -6.93 13.55 28.49
N LEU A 38 -6.11 14.60 28.42
CA LEU A 38 -5.52 15.05 27.17
C LEU A 38 -4.61 13.97 26.57
N LEU A 39 -3.78 13.33 27.41
CA LEU A 39 -2.92 12.22 26.97
C LEU A 39 -3.73 11.06 26.38
N CYS A 40 -4.78 10.61 27.08
CA CYS A 40 -5.65 9.53 26.61
C CYS A 40 -6.32 9.86 25.28
N THR A 41 -6.71 11.12 25.09
CA THR A 41 -7.32 11.61 23.84
C THR A 41 -6.34 11.47 22.68
N TRP A 42 -5.12 12.00 22.80
CA TRP A 42 -4.12 11.92 21.73
C TRP A 42 -3.61 10.51 21.46
N ILE A 43 -3.64 9.61 22.46
CA ILE A 43 -3.35 8.18 22.24
C ILE A 43 -4.45 7.52 21.40
N LYS A 44 -5.73 7.84 21.65
CA LYS A 44 -6.86 7.31 20.87
C LYS A 44 -6.81 7.79 19.43
N GLU A 45 -6.58 9.09 19.21
CA GLU A 45 -6.45 9.68 17.88
C GLU A 45 -5.28 9.08 17.09
N ALA A 46 -4.10 8.97 17.72
CA ALA A 46 -2.95 8.32 17.10
C ALA A 46 -3.23 6.85 16.74
N ARG A 47 -3.99 6.11 17.56
CA ARG A 47 -4.40 4.73 17.25
C ARG A 47 -5.33 4.67 16.04
N LEU A 48 -6.26 5.61 15.92
CA LEU A 48 -7.16 5.68 14.75
C LEU A 48 -6.36 5.96 13.47
N ALA A 49 -5.47 6.96 13.49
CA ALA A 49 -4.63 7.28 12.34
C ALA A 49 -3.72 6.11 11.92
N ARG A 50 -3.13 5.38 12.89
CA ARG A 50 -2.35 4.16 12.60
C ARG A 50 -3.20 3.07 11.95
N ARG A 51 -4.45 2.88 12.39
CA ARG A 51 -5.36 1.91 11.76
C ARG A 51 -5.69 2.28 10.32
N GLU A 52 -5.94 3.56 10.06
CA GLU A 52 -6.14 4.05 8.69
C GLU A 52 -4.91 3.83 7.82
N LEU A 53 -3.72 4.13 8.34
CA LEU A 53 -2.47 3.94 7.61
C LEU A 53 -2.23 2.45 7.28
N ILE A 54 -2.49 1.55 8.23
CA ILE A 54 -2.43 0.10 7.99
C ILE A 54 -3.43 -0.33 6.91
N ALA A 55 -4.64 0.24 6.89
CA ALA A 55 -5.62 -0.08 5.85
C ALA A 55 -5.10 0.31 4.45
N LEU A 56 -4.45 1.47 4.31
CA LEU A 56 -3.84 1.88 3.04
C LEU A 56 -2.77 0.89 2.56
N TYR A 57 -1.92 0.39 3.48
CA TYR A 57 -0.92 -0.62 3.14
C TYR A 57 -1.55 -1.96 2.74
N ARG A 58 -2.59 -2.40 3.45
CA ARG A 58 -3.32 -3.63 3.12
C ARG A 58 -3.98 -3.55 1.74
N GLU A 59 -4.58 -2.42 1.39
CA GLU A 59 -5.18 -2.23 0.07
C GLU A 59 -4.13 -2.25 -1.05
N LYS A 60 -2.93 -1.71 -0.80
CA LYS A 60 -1.80 -1.89 -1.72
C LYS A 60 -1.39 -3.35 -1.85
N GLU A 61 -1.22 -4.07 -0.74
CA GLU A 61 -0.85 -5.48 -0.78
C GLU A 61 -1.86 -6.31 -1.60
N LYS A 62 -3.16 -6.10 -1.39
CA LYS A 62 -4.21 -6.74 -2.20
C LYS A 62 -4.08 -6.40 -3.68
N TYR A 63 -3.86 -5.13 -4.00
CA TYR A 63 -3.68 -4.69 -5.39
C TYR A 63 -2.49 -5.37 -6.06
N ASP A 64 -1.35 -5.46 -5.38
CA ASP A 64 -0.17 -6.13 -5.92
C ASP A 64 -0.37 -7.63 -6.11
N ASN A 65 -1.04 -8.28 -5.16
CA ASN A 65 -1.35 -9.71 -5.24
C ASN A 65 -2.24 -10.00 -6.45
N GLN A 66 -3.28 -9.17 -6.66
CA GLN A 66 -4.14 -9.28 -7.84
C GLN A 66 -3.33 -9.04 -9.13
N LEU A 67 -2.49 -8.00 -9.15
CA LEU A 67 -1.67 -7.68 -10.32
C LEU A 67 -0.72 -8.82 -10.69
N GLU A 68 -0.08 -9.46 -9.71
CA GLU A 68 0.78 -10.63 -9.92
C GLU A 68 -0.02 -11.85 -10.41
N GLN A 69 -1.22 -12.06 -9.88
CA GLN A 69 -2.10 -13.12 -10.35
C GLN A 69 -2.53 -12.91 -11.81
N ASP A 70 -2.95 -11.69 -12.15
CA ASP A 70 -3.33 -11.33 -13.52
C ASP A 70 -2.14 -11.50 -14.47
N ARG A 71 -0.96 -11.05 -14.05
CA ARG A 71 0.28 -11.22 -14.82
C ARG A 71 0.58 -12.68 -15.10
N LYS A 72 0.47 -13.56 -14.10
CA LYS A 72 0.66 -15.02 -14.28
C LYS A 72 -0.36 -15.61 -15.25
N SER A 73 -1.62 -15.20 -15.13
CA SER A 73 -2.69 -15.65 -16.03
C SER A 73 -2.42 -15.27 -17.48
N ILE A 74 -2.08 -13.99 -17.73
CA ILE A 74 -1.77 -13.49 -19.07
C ILE A 74 -0.55 -14.20 -19.67
N LEU A 75 0.52 -14.39 -18.88
CA LEU A 75 1.69 -15.14 -19.32
C LEU A 75 1.35 -16.60 -19.66
N GLY A 76 0.45 -17.23 -18.90
CA GLY A 76 -0.08 -18.56 -19.21
C GLY A 76 -0.80 -18.61 -20.55
N ILE A 77 -1.66 -17.62 -20.83
CA ILE A 77 -2.36 -17.48 -22.12
C ILE A 77 -1.36 -17.29 -23.27
N VAL A 78 -0.39 -16.39 -23.11
CA VAL A 78 0.66 -16.13 -24.11
C VAL A 78 1.47 -17.40 -24.40
N ALA A 79 1.88 -18.12 -23.37
CA ALA A 79 2.60 -19.39 -23.52
C ALA A 79 1.76 -20.44 -24.25
N HIS A 80 0.47 -20.52 -23.91
CA HIS A 80 -0.47 -21.45 -24.55
C HIS A 80 -0.65 -21.14 -26.05
N LEU A 81 -0.86 -19.87 -26.41
CA LEU A 81 -0.98 -19.45 -27.81
C LEU A 81 0.29 -19.77 -28.61
N ARG A 82 1.47 -19.44 -28.06
CA ARG A 82 2.76 -19.74 -28.67
C ARG A 82 2.98 -21.24 -28.87
N SER A 83 2.55 -22.08 -27.90
CA SER A 83 2.66 -23.54 -28.03
C SER A 83 1.85 -24.12 -29.19
N ARG A 84 0.82 -23.39 -29.65
CA ARG A 84 -0.02 -23.74 -30.79
C ARG A 84 0.42 -23.05 -32.10
N GLY A 85 1.56 -22.35 -32.09
CA GLY A 85 2.05 -21.59 -33.24
C GLY A 85 1.24 -20.32 -33.54
N ILE A 86 0.41 -19.85 -32.61
CA ILE A 86 -0.41 -18.65 -32.76
C ILE A 86 0.39 -17.44 -32.26
N ASP A 87 0.36 -16.34 -33.03
CA ASP A 87 0.97 -15.08 -32.60
C ASP A 87 0.23 -14.50 -31.39
N ALA A 88 0.97 -14.28 -30.30
CA ALA A 88 0.47 -13.73 -29.03
C ALA A 88 0.81 -12.24 -28.86
N SER A 89 1.41 -11.59 -29.88
CA SER A 89 1.83 -10.18 -29.83
C SER A 89 0.69 -9.23 -29.47
N VAL A 90 -0.51 -9.50 -29.97
CA VAL A 90 -1.73 -8.72 -29.69
C VAL A 90 -2.12 -8.78 -28.21
N VAL A 91 -1.97 -9.96 -27.58
CA VAL A 91 -2.27 -10.17 -26.16
C VAL A 91 -1.23 -9.44 -25.30
N GLU A 92 0.05 -9.59 -25.62
CA GLU A 92 1.13 -8.89 -24.91
C GLU A 92 1.00 -7.37 -25.00
N ARG A 93 0.61 -6.84 -26.17
CA ARG A 93 0.41 -5.40 -26.38
C ARG A 93 -0.81 -4.88 -25.63
N THR A 94 -1.93 -5.60 -25.66
CA THR A 94 -3.16 -5.25 -24.93
C THR A 94 -2.91 -5.21 -23.42
N HIS A 95 -2.10 -6.14 -22.91
CA HIS A 95 -1.81 -6.26 -21.48
C HIS A 95 -0.44 -5.72 -21.06
N PHE A 96 0.18 -4.88 -21.89
CA PHE A 96 1.54 -4.36 -21.66
C PHE A 96 1.70 -3.73 -20.27
N SER A 97 0.71 -2.94 -19.84
CA SER A 97 0.71 -2.29 -18.53
C SER A 97 0.74 -3.29 -17.37
N THR A 98 0.03 -4.42 -17.47
CA THR A 98 0.01 -5.48 -16.45
C THR A 98 1.30 -6.31 -16.48
N LEU A 99 1.85 -6.57 -17.67
CA LEU A 99 3.05 -7.41 -17.84
C LEU A 99 4.35 -6.73 -17.41
N PHE A 100 4.46 -5.41 -17.61
CA PHE A 100 5.70 -4.65 -17.41
C PHE A 100 5.68 -3.71 -16.20
N ARG A 101 4.56 -3.61 -15.47
CA ARG A 101 4.53 -2.85 -14.22
C ARG A 101 5.34 -3.58 -13.15
N LYS A 102 6.45 -2.96 -12.72
CA LYS A 102 7.29 -3.48 -11.63
C LYS A 102 6.49 -3.47 -10.33
N SER A 103 6.24 -4.65 -9.76
CA SER A 103 5.77 -4.80 -8.39
C SER A 103 6.91 -4.43 -7.44
N VAL A 104 6.77 -3.33 -6.70
CA VAL A 104 7.69 -3.02 -5.59
C VAL A 104 7.30 -3.97 -4.46
N LYS A 105 7.99 -5.11 -4.35
CA LYS A 105 7.75 -6.10 -3.30
C LYS A 105 7.98 -5.45 -1.93
N CYS A 106 6.94 -5.42 -1.11
CA CYS A 106 7.07 -5.10 0.31
C CYS A 106 7.52 -6.38 1.03
N GLU A 107 8.81 -6.49 1.34
CA GLU A 107 9.29 -7.52 2.26
C GLU A 107 8.65 -7.30 3.63
N LYS A 108 7.94 -8.32 4.10
CA LYS A 108 7.23 -8.36 5.37
C LYS A 108 8.26 -8.28 6.51
N ALA A 109 8.17 -7.24 7.33
CA ALA A 109 8.82 -7.22 8.63
C ALA A 109 7.89 -7.92 9.64
N LEU A 110 8.32 -9.10 10.10
CA LEU A 110 7.91 -9.71 11.37
C LEU A 110 8.82 -9.16 12.47
#